data_AF-A0A164DMJ3-F1
#
_entry.id   AF-A0A164DMJ3-F1
#
_cell.length_a   1.000
_cell.length_b   1.000
_cell.length_c   1.000
_cell.angle_alpha   90.00
_cell.angle_beta   90.00
_cell.angle_gamma   90.00
#
_symmetry.space_group_name_H-M   'P 1'
#
loop_
_entity.id
_entity.type
_entity.pdbx_description
1 polymer ?
#
loop_
_entity_poly.entity_id
_entity_poly.type
_entity_poly.pdbx_seq_one_letter_code
_entity_poly.pdbx_strand_id
1 'polypeptide(L)'
;LQEVCFVSQDDKCRVPIGLTAANKQSPLLMHVEYRVSLPDHDWVVAEKHKLIPSVYAGIQIHPNGFGNRECVNYSGPTYIAIRSGKHSSSTALSHAMDFEKLLNLKEFAEITRCGLDQLVKPIVIFT
;
A
#
# COMPACT_ATOMS: atom_id res chain seq x y z
N LEU A 1 -8.86 -0.53 25.96
CA LEU A 1 -9.36 -0.47 24.57
C LEU A 1 -8.29 0.22 23.74
N GLN A 2 -7.85 -0.34 22.61
CA GLN A 2 -6.99 0.43 21.68
C GLN A 2 -7.90 1.44 20.99
N GLU A 3 -7.71 2.73 21.30
CA GLU A 3 -8.65 3.79 20.96
C GLU A 3 -8.47 4.33 19.53
N VAL A 4 -7.31 4.13 18.90
CA VAL A 4 -6.97 4.69 17.58
C VAL A 4 -6.12 3.69 16.80
N CYS A 5 -6.38 3.56 15.49
CA CYS A 5 -5.52 2.86 14.55
C CYS A 5 -4.56 3.86 13.88
N PHE A 6 -3.29 3.51 13.79
CA PHE A 6 -2.29 4.34 13.13
C PHE A 6 -1.81 3.64 11.86
N VAL A 7 -1.85 4.36 10.74
CA VAL A 7 -1.40 3.87 9.44
C VAL A 7 -0.33 4.81 8.90
N SER A 8 0.86 4.27 8.61
CA SER A 8 1.86 5.00 7.84
C SER A 8 1.64 4.73 6.35
N GLN A 9 1.55 5.80 5.56
CA GLN A 9 1.39 5.75 4.10
C GLN A 9 2.62 6.34 3.42
N ASP A 10 3.31 5.57 2.58
CA ASP A 10 4.35 6.08 1.68
C ASP A 10 4.05 5.70 0.23
N ASP A 11 4.10 6.67 -0.67
CA ASP A 11 3.89 6.50 -2.11
C ASP A 11 4.96 7.18 -2.96
N LYS A 12 6.07 7.62 -2.34
CA LYS A 12 7.13 8.38 -3.04
C LYS A 12 8.08 7.48 -3.81
N CYS A 13 8.14 6.19 -3.46
CA CYS A 13 9.00 5.24 -4.14
C CYS A 13 8.54 5.00 -5.60
N ARG A 14 9.51 4.80 -6.49
CA ARG A 14 9.28 4.44 -7.90
C ARG A 14 10.21 3.29 -8.23
N VAL A 15 9.66 2.13 -8.58
CA VAL A 15 10.43 0.94 -8.93
C VAL A 15 10.46 0.81 -10.46
N PRO A 16 11.58 1.11 -11.13
CA PRO A 16 11.69 0.93 -12.58
C PRO A 16 11.66 -0.55 -12.95
N ILE A 17 10.79 -0.91 -13.90
CA ILE A 17 10.75 -2.23 -14.53
C ILE A 17 11.52 -2.14 -15.85
N GLY A 18 12.33 -3.17 -16.14
CA GLY A 18 13.05 -3.27 -17.40
C GLY A 18 14.34 -2.45 -17.47
N LEU A 19 14.85 -1.95 -16.34
CA LEU A 19 16.26 -1.58 -16.26
C LEU A 19 17.08 -2.87 -16.29
N THR A 20 17.83 -3.07 -17.37
CA THR A 20 18.75 -4.20 -17.50
C THR A 20 19.79 -4.10 -16.39
N ALA A 21 19.75 -5.01 -15.41
CA ALA A 21 20.90 -5.20 -14.54
C ALA A 21 22.05 -5.71 -15.41
N ALA A 22 23.20 -5.03 -15.36
CA ALA A 22 24.36 -5.42 -16.16
C ALA A 22 24.63 -6.92 -15.97
N ASN A 23 24.53 -7.70 -17.05
CA ASN A 23 24.77 -9.14 -17.10
C ASN A 23 23.82 -10.04 -16.30
N LYS A 24 22.62 -9.57 -15.93
CA LYS A 24 21.58 -10.40 -15.28
C LYS A 24 20.20 -10.07 -15.87
N GLN A 25 19.66 -10.98 -16.67
CA GLN A 25 18.25 -10.94 -17.08
C GLN A 25 17.50 -12.00 -16.25
N SER A 26 16.55 -11.56 -15.43
CA SER A 26 15.57 -12.45 -14.82
C SER A 26 14.25 -12.29 -15.56
N PRO A 27 13.63 -13.37 -16.08
CA PRO A 27 12.27 -13.28 -16.58
C PRO A 27 11.37 -12.87 -15.41
N LEU A 28 10.57 -11.83 -15.62
CA LEU A 28 9.54 -11.40 -14.68
C LEU A 28 8.20 -11.60 -15.38
N LEU A 29 7.46 -12.61 -14.95
CA LEU A 29 6.09 -12.83 -15.39
C LEU A 29 5.18 -12.08 -14.42
N MET A 30 4.66 -10.94 -14.85
CA MET A 30 3.73 -10.14 -14.08
C MET A 30 2.45 -9.95 -14.89
N HIS A 31 1.35 -10.51 -14.41
CA HIS A 31 0.04 -10.23 -14.95
C HIS A 31 -0.46 -8.92 -14.34
N VAL A 32 -0.47 -7.84 -15.12
CA VAL A 32 -1.01 -6.55 -14.73
C VAL A 32 -2.28 -6.31 -15.54
N GLU A 33 -3.43 -6.34 -14.88
CA GLU A 33 -4.69 -5.95 -15.50
C GLU A 33 -4.75 -4.43 -15.61
N TYR A 34 -4.49 -3.91 -16.81
CA TYR A 34 -4.67 -2.49 -17.11
C TYR A 34 -6.15 -2.22 -17.38
N ARG A 35 -6.72 -1.18 -16.76
CA ARG A 35 -8.05 -0.64 -17.12
C ARG A 35 -7.98 0.28 -18.36
N VAL A 36 -7.15 -0.04 -19.34
CA VAL A 36 -6.97 0.77 -20.56
C VAL A 36 -6.80 -0.14 -21.77
N SER A 37 -7.62 0.07 -22.80
CA SER A 37 -7.42 -0.50 -24.13
C SER A 37 -6.38 0.34 -24.88
N LEU A 38 -5.24 -0.26 -25.25
CA LEU A 38 -4.33 0.38 -26.19
C LEU A 38 -4.81 0.10 -27.63
N PRO A 39 -4.84 1.11 -28.52
CA PRO A 39 -4.98 0.87 -29.95
C PRO A 39 -3.87 -0.09 -30.41
N ASP A 40 -4.20 -1.01 -31.31
CA ASP A 40 -3.22 -1.98 -31.78
C ASP A 40 -2.04 -1.25 -32.43
N HIS A 41 -0.84 -1.67 -32.03
CA HIS A 41 0.44 -1.21 -32.53
C HIS A 41 0.83 0.25 -32.23
N ASP A 42 1.66 0.40 -31.18
CA ASP A 42 3.00 1.01 -31.34
C ASP A 42 3.86 0.72 -30.10
N TRP A 43 5.12 0.35 -30.35
CA TRP A 43 6.12 0.02 -29.34
C TRP A 43 6.19 1.10 -28.26
N VAL A 44 6.01 0.71 -27.00
CA VAL A 44 6.13 1.63 -25.87
C VAL A 44 7.61 1.88 -25.58
N VAL A 45 8.20 2.87 -26.25
CA VAL A 45 9.39 3.59 -25.74
C VAL A 45 8.87 4.68 -24.79
N ALA A 46 8.26 4.28 -23.68
CA ALA A 46 8.00 5.20 -22.57
C ALA A 46 9.26 5.28 -21.70
N GLU A 47 9.45 6.42 -21.03
CA GLU A 47 10.60 6.81 -20.20
C GLU A 47 10.77 6.00 -18.89
N LYS A 48 10.58 4.67 -19.00
CA LYS A 48 10.62 3.58 -18.02
C LYS A 48 9.23 3.27 -17.46
N HIS A 49 8.74 2.07 -17.79
CA HIS A 49 7.63 1.45 -17.08
C HIS A 49 8.02 1.38 -15.59
N LYS A 50 7.43 2.22 -14.74
CA LYS A 50 7.69 2.21 -13.30
C LYS A 50 6.49 1.62 -12.58
N LEU A 51 6.73 0.88 -11.50
CA LEU A 51 5.73 0.62 -10.50
C LEU A 51 5.75 1.73 -9.45
N ILE A 52 4.57 2.13 -9.02
CA ILE A 52 4.35 3.02 -7.89
C ILE A 52 3.74 2.17 -6.77
N PRO A 53 4.54 1.72 -5.79
CA PRO A 53 3.99 1.13 -4.59
C PRO A 53 3.42 2.24 -3.69
N SER A 54 2.22 2.02 -3.14
CA SER A 54 1.74 2.68 -1.94
C SER A 54 1.79 1.67 -0.80
N VAL A 55 2.61 1.96 0.21
CA VAL A 55 2.82 1.10 1.37
C VAL A 55 2.00 1.63 2.53
N TYR A 56 1.21 0.75 3.14
CA TYR A 56 0.37 1.02 4.30
C TYR A 56 0.79 0.09 5.44
N ALA A 57 1.46 0.65 6.44
CA ALA A 57 1.86 -0.12 7.62
C ALA A 57 0.90 0.18 8.78
N GLY A 58 0.26 -0.85 9.30
CA GLY A 58 -0.46 -0.78 10.55
C GLY A 58 0.52 -0.74 11.72
N ILE A 59 0.38 0.24 12.61
CA ILE A 59 1.23 0.39 13.78
C ILE A 59 0.49 -0.16 14.99
N GLN A 60 1.06 -1.17 15.64
CA GLN A 60 0.47 -1.74 16.85
C GLN A 60 1.09 -1.10 18.08
N ILE A 61 0.23 -0.71 19.02
CA ILE A 61 0.63 -0.10 20.29
C ILE A 61 0.26 -1.07 21.40
N HIS A 62 1.21 -1.36 22.29
CA HIS A 62 0.94 -2.23 23.43
C HIS A 62 -0.22 -1.69 24.30
N PRO A 63 -1.04 -2.58 24.89
CA PRO A 63 -2.07 -2.17 25.83
C PRO A 63 -1.52 -1.25 26.92
N ASN A 64 -2.27 -0.21 27.28
CA ASN A 64 -1.90 0.79 28.30
C ASN A 64 -0.62 1.60 27.99
N GLY A 65 -0.14 1.60 26.75
CA GLY A 65 1.07 2.31 26.33
C GLY A 65 0.84 3.73 25.80
N PHE A 66 -0.31 4.35 26.06
CA PHE A 66 -0.63 5.66 25.51
C PHE A 66 0.37 6.74 26.00
N GLY A 67 0.92 7.53 25.07
CA GLY A 67 1.94 8.54 25.37
C GLY A 67 3.35 7.99 25.64
N ASN A 68 3.54 6.67 25.65
CA ASN A 68 4.85 6.04 25.83
C ASN A 68 5.42 5.56 24.49
N ARG A 69 6.54 6.15 24.05
CA ARG A 69 7.22 5.81 22.80
C ARG A 69 7.66 4.34 22.76
N GLU A 70 8.08 3.78 23.89
CA GLU A 70 8.58 2.39 23.97
C GLU A 70 7.46 1.36 23.74
N CYS A 71 6.19 1.78 23.79
CA CYS A 71 5.04 0.92 23.55
C CYS A 71 4.59 0.90 22.08
N VAL A 72 5.20 1.71 21.21
CA VAL A 72 4.91 1.73 19.77
C VAL A 72 5.79 0.72 19.06
N ASN A 73 5.19 -0.31 18.48
CA ASN A 73 5.93 -1.30 17.69
C ASN A 73 5.78 -1.03 16.18
N TYR A 74 6.77 -1.48 15.40
CA TYR A 74 6.74 -1.45 13.93
C TYR A 74 6.38 -2.83 13.32
N SER A 75 5.74 -3.71 14.10
CA SER A 75 5.53 -5.12 13.74
C SER A 75 4.11 -5.44 13.28
N GLY A 76 3.28 -4.44 12.99
CA GLY A 76 1.94 -4.66 12.49
C GLY A 76 1.88 -5.07 11.01
N PRO A 77 0.68 -5.41 10.52
CA PRO A 77 0.49 -5.85 9.14
C PRO A 77 0.84 -4.73 8.15
N THR A 78 1.38 -5.12 6.99
CA THR A 78 1.71 -4.20 5.90
C THR A 78 0.92 -4.56 4.65
N TYR A 79 0.21 -3.59 4.08
CA TYR A 79 -0.47 -3.71 2.80
C TYR A 79 0.28 -2.87 1.76
N ILE A 80 0.56 -3.46 0.59
CA ILE A 80 1.26 -2.78 -0.50
C ILE A 80 0.36 -2.80 -1.73
N ALA A 81 -0.13 -1.65 -2.15
CA ALA A 81 -0.81 -1.48 -3.42
C ALA A 81 0.21 -1.11 -4.49
N ILE A 82 0.26 -1.87 -5.58
CA ILE A 82 1.20 -1.63 -6.67
C ILE A 82 0.43 -1.08 -7.87
N ARG A 83 0.85 0.07 -8.37
CA ARG A 83 0.26 0.73 -9.55
C ARG A 83 1.26 0.90 -10.67
N SER A 84 0.77 0.95 -11.90
CA SER A 84 1.58 1.35 -13.05
C SER A 84 1.78 2.85 -13.05
N GLY A 85 3.02 3.32 -13.00
CA GLY A 85 3.33 4.75 -13.07
C GLY A 85 2.99 5.43 -14.38
N LYS A 86 2.65 4.67 -15.44
CA LYS A 86 2.16 5.20 -16.72
C LYS A 86 0.63 5.25 -16.78
N HIS A 87 -0.05 4.27 -16.19
CA HIS A 87 -1.48 4.01 -16.44
C HIS A 87 -2.36 4.14 -15.20
N SER A 88 -1.77 4.30 -14.02
CA SER A 88 -2.48 4.35 -12.75
C SER A 88 -1.74 5.27 -11.78
N SER A 89 -2.25 6.49 -11.64
CA SER A 89 -1.66 7.50 -10.75
C SER A 89 -2.01 7.24 -9.30
N SER A 90 -1.07 7.57 -8.40
CA SER A 90 -1.32 7.69 -6.96
C SER A 90 -2.13 8.96 -6.71
N THR A 91 -3.42 8.81 -6.47
CA THR A 91 -4.38 9.91 -6.22
C THR A 91 -5.12 9.67 -4.91
N ALA A 92 -5.72 10.71 -4.35
CA ALA A 92 -6.56 10.59 -3.15
C ALA A 92 -7.66 9.52 -3.29
N LEU A 93 -8.31 9.43 -4.46
CA LEU A 93 -9.30 8.38 -4.73
C LEU A 93 -8.68 6.98 -4.69
N SER A 94 -7.51 6.82 -5.29
CA SER A 94 -6.83 5.52 -5.29
C SER A 94 -6.37 5.09 -3.89
N HIS A 95 -6.03 6.05 -3.02
CA HIS A 95 -5.73 5.77 -1.62
C HIS A 95 -6.98 5.45 -0.80
N ALA A 96 -8.12 6.09 -1.10
CA ALA A 96 -9.39 5.74 -0.48
C ALA A 96 -9.82 4.30 -0.82
N MET A 97 -9.65 3.87 -2.07
CA MET A 97 -9.91 2.49 -2.50
C MET A 97 -8.97 1.48 -1.82
N ASP A 98 -7.69 1.82 -1.72
CA ASP A 98 -6.73 0.99 -0.98
C ASP A 98 -7.10 0.85 0.49
N PHE A 99 -7.55 1.95 1.10
CA PHE A 99 -7.96 1.98 2.48
C PHE A 99 -9.22 1.14 2.73
N GLU A 100 -10.23 1.26 1.86
CA GLU A 100 -11.41 0.41 1.89
C GLU A 100 -11.02 -1.07 1.79
N LYS A 101 -10.08 -1.40 0.89
CA LYS A 101 -9.58 -2.77 0.77
C LYS A 101 -8.87 -3.23 2.04
N LEU A 102 -8.01 -2.40 2.61
CA LEU A 102 -7.29 -2.65 3.86
C LEU A 102 -8.25 -2.94 5.02
N LEU A 103 -9.34 -2.18 5.16
CA LEU A 103 -10.37 -2.39 6.18
C LEU A 103 -11.11 -3.74 6.07
N ASN A 104 -11.06 -4.36 4.89
CA ASN A 104 -11.67 -5.66 4.62
C ASN A 104 -10.68 -6.83 4.71
N LEU A 105 -9.38 -6.57 4.93
CA LEU A 105 -8.37 -7.60 5.14
C LEU A 105 -8.43 -8.12 6.59
N LYS A 106 -8.39 -9.45 6.75
CA LYS A 106 -8.46 -10.10 8.07
C LYS A 106 -7.24 -9.78 8.92
N GLU A 107 -6.08 -9.63 8.27
CA GLU A 107 -4.79 -9.28 8.86
C GLU A 107 -4.85 -7.90 9.51
N PHE A 108 -5.69 -7.00 9.01
CA PHE A 108 -5.87 -5.66 9.53
C PHE A 108 -7.03 -5.55 10.53
N ALA A 109 -7.85 -6.60 10.68
CA ALA A 109 -9.06 -6.53 11.51
C ALA A 109 -8.73 -6.23 12.98
N GLU A 110 -7.69 -6.85 13.54
CA GLU A 110 -7.28 -6.66 14.93
C GLU A 110 -6.91 -5.18 15.23
N ILE A 111 -6.23 -4.53 14.29
CA ILE A 111 -5.78 -3.15 14.47
C ILE A 111 -6.84 -2.12 14.07
N THR A 112 -7.66 -2.39 13.05
CA THR A 112 -8.64 -1.43 12.52
C THR A 112 -10.01 -1.52 13.19
N ARG A 113 -10.36 -2.63 13.85
CA ARG A 113 -11.69 -2.85 14.43
C ARG A 113 -11.63 -3.08 15.93
N CYS A 114 -12.70 -2.69 16.62
CA CYS A 114 -12.84 -2.84 18.07
C CYS A 114 -14.12 -3.61 18.43
N GLY A 115 -14.02 -4.49 19.43
CA GLY A 115 -15.17 -5.08 20.13
C GLY A 115 -15.97 -6.12 19.34
N LEU A 116 -17.08 -6.56 19.94
CA LEU A 116 -18.03 -7.52 19.38
C LEU A 116 -18.75 -6.97 18.14
N ASP A 117 -18.94 -5.65 18.07
CA ASP A 117 -19.68 -4.97 17.00
C ASP A 117 -18.86 -4.71 15.73
N GLN A 118 -17.56 -5.07 15.72
CA GLN A 118 -16.65 -4.95 14.57
C GLN A 118 -16.56 -3.54 13.97
N LEU A 119 -16.86 -2.50 14.77
CA LEU A 119 -16.80 -1.11 14.35
C LEU A 119 -15.35 -0.70 14.05
N VAL A 120 -15.19 0.10 12.99
CA VAL A 120 -13.89 0.64 12.60
C VAL A 120 -13.47 1.70 13.62
N LYS A 121 -12.28 1.55 14.19
CA LYS A 121 -11.66 2.52 15.10
C LYS A 121 -11.39 3.83 14.35
N PRO A 122 -11.33 4.98 15.03
CA PRO A 122 -10.73 6.18 14.46
C PRO A 122 -9.33 5.87 13.90
N ILE A 123 -9.06 6.33 12.67
CA ILE A 123 -7.79 6.05 11.98
C ILE A 123 -7.03 7.35 11.73
N VAL A 124 -5.77 7.37 12.15
CA VAL A 124 -4.83 8.47 11.92
C VAL A 124 -3.80 8.02 10.89
N ILE A 125 -3.65 8.82 9.83
CA ILE A 125 -2.73 8.54 8.72
C ILE A 125 -1.54 9.50 8.79
N PHE A 126 -0.33 8.96 8.73
CA PHE A 126 0.91 9.71 8.57
C PHE A 126 1.47 9.51 7.16
N THR A 127 1.84 10.60 6.47
CA THR A 127 2.34 10.62 5.08
C THR A 127 3.72 11.25 4.95
#